data_AF-A0A815AKW8-F1
#
_entry.id   AF-A0A815AKW8-F1
#
_cell.length_a   1.000
_cell.length_b   1.000
_cell.length_c   1.000
_cell.angle_alpha   90.00
_cell.angle_beta   90.00
_cell.angle_gamma   90.00
#
_symmetry.space_group_name_H-M   'P 1'
#
loop_
_entity.id
_entity.type
_entity.pdbx_description
1 polymer ?
#
loop_
_entity_poly.entity_id
_entity_poly.type
_entity_poly.pdbx_seq_one_letter_code
_entity_poly.pdbx_strand_id
1 'polypeptide(L)'
;MPNTRSSNHYIVISNGLSEEETDTSELEDDIGAVQHILHDKLTINEDNSSSEGSDVEEMESITLMTNQSNLYSTQMNPNKPLCVSENEMNRFIGILLMTGVYSFPQQRYFWMNTTRVESITSAMSRDRFLQIKRNIHVFDNTNQLDSNDPNFDRAYKVLPLLNIVKENSRKIPKEEKLSADEQIILFKGRSIMKQHMPKKPLRWGYKMFILAGNGSGLCYDFIFYTGKEGKSVHGLCTQIVLDLCETVPRSINHKLFCDNFYTTIRLQVELHKLDIYAVGTVRPNRLPGLIMKNEKDLSREGRGAMDHRVAEVDGVQICAVKLYDNNIVNCLSTLHACHPVDFVQRWSNKEKKTYISKKTKYYKSL
;
A
#
# COMPACT_ATOMS: atom_id res chain seq x y z
N MET A 1 -50.87 -13.13 12.11
CA MET A 1 -49.91 -12.85 13.20
C MET A 1 -49.91 -14.07 14.10
N PRO A 2 -48.81 -14.86 14.13
CA PRO A 2 -47.61 -14.57 14.93
C PRO A 2 -46.28 -15.02 14.25
N ASN A 3 -45.17 -14.86 14.97
CA ASN A 3 -43.79 -15.34 14.74
C ASN A 3 -43.58 -16.51 13.75
N THR A 4 -42.66 -16.33 12.79
CA THR A 4 -41.82 -17.41 12.24
C THR A 4 -40.39 -16.93 12.03
N ARG A 5 -39.46 -17.63 12.69
CA ARG A 5 -38.02 -17.61 12.44
C ARG A 5 -37.77 -18.12 11.00
N SER A 6 -36.93 -17.42 10.23
CA SER A 6 -36.21 -18.05 9.12
C SER A 6 -34.71 -17.94 9.36
N SER A 7 -34.09 -19.11 9.34
CA SER A 7 -32.71 -19.47 9.57
C SER A 7 -31.73 -18.81 8.60
N ASN A 8 -30.80 -18.00 9.12
CA ASN A 8 -29.58 -17.66 8.41
C ASN A 8 -28.66 -18.88 8.39
N HIS A 9 -28.43 -19.46 7.21
CA HIS A 9 -27.34 -20.39 6.98
C HIS A 9 -26.02 -19.60 6.98
N TYR A 10 -25.30 -19.66 8.10
CA TYR A 10 -23.88 -19.33 8.14
C TYR A 10 -23.10 -20.62 7.90
N ILE A 11 -22.16 -20.60 6.96
CA ILE A 11 -21.11 -21.61 6.88
C ILE A 11 -20.18 -21.34 8.07
N VAL A 12 -20.39 -22.13 9.13
CA VAL A 12 -19.45 -22.29 10.23
C VAL A 12 -18.34 -23.20 9.71
N ILE A 13 -17.11 -22.70 9.60
CA ILE A 13 -15.94 -23.58 9.52
C ILE A 13 -15.75 -24.13 10.93
N SER A 14 -16.28 -25.33 11.17
CA SER A 14 -15.98 -26.11 12.35
C SER A 14 -14.53 -26.58 12.26
N ASN A 15 -13.67 -26.08 13.15
CA ASN A 15 -12.43 -26.78 13.46
C ASN A 15 -12.80 -28.02 14.27
N GLY A 16 -13.10 -29.10 13.56
CA GLY A 16 -13.05 -30.45 14.13
C GLY A 16 -11.59 -30.86 14.18
N LEU A 17 -10.94 -30.62 15.31
CA LEU A 17 -9.81 -31.44 15.73
C LEU A 17 -10.39 -32.42 16.74
N SER A 18 -10.56 -33.66 16.28
CA SER A 18 -10.47 -34.81 17.17
C SER A 18 -9.07 -34.80 17.78
N GLU A 19 -8.99 -35.15 19.07
CA GLU A 19 -7.74 -35.35 19.79
C GLU A 19 -6.85 -36.35 19.05
N GLU A 20 -5.86 -35.85 18.33
CA GLU A 20 -4.63 -36.57 18.03
C GLU A 20 -3.48 -35.68 18.50
N GLU A 21 -2.61 -36.25 19.34
CA GLU A 21 -1.40 -35.62 19.86
C GLU A 21 -0.52 -35.12 18.70
N THR A 22 -0.59 -33.83 18.41
CA THR A 22 0.36 -33.18 17.49
C THR A 22 1.67 -32.93 18.21
N ASP A 23 2.70 -33.59 17.71
CA ASP A 23 4.11 -33.48 18.10
C ASP A 23 4.57 -32.02 18.11
N THR A 24 4.95 -31.52 19.29
CA THR A 24 5.34 -30.13 19.53
C THR A 24 6.72 -29.79 18.97
N SER A 25 7.45 -30.77 18.43
CA SER A 25 8.79 -30.58 17.87
C SER A 25 8.81 -29.78 16.56
N GLU A 26 7.82 -29.95 15.66
CA GLU A 26 7.79 -29.24 14.37
C GLU A 26 7.46 -27.75 14.50
N LEU A 27 6.73 -27.33 15.55
CA LEU A 27 6.41 -25.91 15.79
C LEU A 27 7.58 -25.12 16.41
N GLU A 28 8.46 -25.79 17.15
CA GLU A 28 9.66 -25.16 17.73
C GLU A 28 10.73 -24.93 16.64
N ASP A 29 10.82 -25.81 15.65
CA ASP A 29 11.71 -25.68 14.50
C ASP A 29 11.35 -24.48 13.59
N ASP A 30 10.06 -24.22 13.40
CA ASP A 30 9.58 -23.07 12.59
C ASP A 30 9.86 -21.72 13.28
N ILE A 31 9.79 -21.66 14.61
CA ILE A 31 10.13 -20.44 15.39
C ILE A 31 11.65 -20.21 15.38
N GLY A 32 12.44 -21.28 15.49
CA GLY A 32 13.90 -21.23 15.39
C GLY A 32 14.37 -20.74 14.00
N ALA A 33 13.73 -21.21 12.93
CA ALA A 33 14.04 -20.79 11.57
C ALA A 33 13.76 -19.29 11.33
N VAL A 34 12.65 -18.76 11.86
CA VAL A 34 12.31 -17.34 11.76
C VAL A 34 13.28 -16.45 12.56
N GLN A 35 13.72 -16.91 13.74
CA GLN A 35 14.72 -16.19 14.55
C GLN A 35 16.10 -16.18 13.89
N HIS A 36 16.52 -17.28 13.25
CA HIS A 36 17.80 -17.34 12.52
C HIS A 36 17.80 -16.43 11.28
N ILE A 37 16.69 -16.39 10.53
CA ILE A 37 16.53 -15.49 9.37
C ILE A 37 16.54 -14.01 9.78
N LEU A 38 16.00 -13.68 10.96
CA LEU A 38 16.05 -12.32 11.52
C LEU A 38 17.47 -11.94 11.98
N HIS A 39 18.20 -12.88 12.60
CA HIS A 39 19.58 -12.66 13.03
C HIS A 39 20.53 -12.49 11.83
N ASP A 40 20.43 -13.33 10.81
CA ASP A 40 21.27 -13.26 9.61
C ASP A 40 21.03 -12.01 8.75
N LYS A 41 19.83 -11.42 8.82
CA LYS A 41 19.52 -10.16 8.12
C LYS A 41 20.02 -8.92 8.87
N LEU A 42 20.27 -9.03 10.17
CA LEU A 42 20.81 -7.93 10.98
C LEU A 42 22.34 -7.85 10.91
N THR A 43 23.03 -8.96 10.62
CA THR A 43 24.51 -9.01 10.54
C THR A 43 25.10 -8.65 9.18
N ILE A 44 24.31 -8.43 8.12
CA ILE A 44 24.82 -8.11 6.77
C ILE A 44 25.02 -6.60 6.51
N ASN A 45 24.66 -5.72 7.46
CA ASN A 45 24.77 -4.26 7.27
C ASN A 45 25.88 -3.58 8.08
N GLU A 46 26.94 -4.30 8.47
CA GLU A 46 28.18 -3.67 8.93
C GLU A 46 29.17 -3.52 7.76
N ASP A 47 28.82 -2.71 6.77
CA ASP A 47 29.81 -2.12 5.87
C ASP A 47 29.53 -0.61 5.70
N ASN A 48 30.50 0.17 6.16
CA ASN A 48 30.47 1.62 6.31
C ASN A 48 30.03 2.37 5.04
N SER A 49 28.89 3.04 5.12
CA SER A 49 28.65 4.29 4.40
C SER A 49 27.89 5.27 5.32
N SER A 50 28.41 6.50 5.38
CA SER A 50 28.03 7.59 6.28
C SER A 50 26.51 7.85 6.41
N SER A 51 25.97 7.75 7.63
CA SER A 51 24.54 7.83 8.01
C SER A 51 24.04 9.22 8.43
N GLU A 52 24.82 10.29 8.23
CA GLU A 52 24.51 11.61 8.82
C GLU A 52 23.16 12.21 8.37
N GLY A 53 22.56 11.73 7.28
CA GLY A 53 21.25 12.20 6.79
C GLY A 53 20.03 11.54 7.44
N SER A 54 20.09 10.25 7.81
CA SER A 54 18.94 9.52 8.36
C SER A 54 18.68 9.87 9.83
N ASP A 55 19.76 10.07 10.59
CA ASP A 55 19.68 10.31 12.03
C ASP A 55 19.07 11.69 12.34
N VAL A 56 19.25 12.67 11.46
CA VAL A 56 18.68 14.02 11.59
C VAL A 56 17.17 14.03 11.34
N GLU A 57 16.67 13.21 10.41
CA GLU A 57 15.25 13.16 10.02
C GLU A 57 14.41 12.32 10.99
N GLU A 58 14.98 11.23 11.51
CA GLU A 58 14.35 10.48 12.60
C GLU A 58 14.19 11.36 13.84
N MET A 59 15.23 12.16 14.14
CA MET A 59 15.18 13.17 15.20
C MET A 59 14.06 14.18 14.98
N GLU A 60 13.79 14.62 13.74
CA GLU A 60 12.72 15.56 13.42
C GLU A 60 11.32 15.01 13.75
N SER A 61 11.03 13.75 13.37
CA SER A 61 9.72 13.13 13.61
C SER A 61 9.45 12.87 15.10
N ILE A 62 10.47 12.42 15.83
CA ILE A 62 10.39 12.14 17.27
C ILE A 62 10.26 13.45 18.05
N THR A 63 11.02 14.48 17.68
CA THR A 63 10.93 15.82 18.26
C THR A 63 9.54 16.40 18.03
N LEU A 64 9.01 16.31 16.81
CA LEU A 64 7.65 16.76 16.49
C LEU A 64 6.61 16.06 17.37
N MET A 65 6.60 14.73 17.41
CA MET A 65 5.65 13.96 18.21
C MET A 65 5.75 14.30 19.70
N THR A 66 6.97 14.43 20.22
CA THR A 66 7.23 14.74 21.64
C THR A 66 6.69 16.12 22.01
N ASN A 67 7.08 17.15 21.25
CA ASN A 67 6.71 18.53 21.53
C ASN A 67 5.20 18.74 21.41
N GLN A 68 4.59 18.24 20.33
CA GLN A 68 3.16 18.44 20.08
C GLN A 68 2.28 17.61 21.04
N SER A 69 2.72 16.43 21.47
CA SER A 69 1.99 15.65 22.49
C SER A 69 2.04 16.32 23.88
N ASN A 70 3.19 16.87 24.26
CA ASN A 70 3.32 17.63 25.51
C ASN A 70 2.48 18.91 25.49
N LEU A 71 2.54 19.66 24.39
CA LEU A 71 1.74 20.86 24.20
C LEU A 71 0.24 20.54 24.28
N TYR A 72 -0.22 19.53 23.54
CA TYR A 72 -1.62 19.09 23.57
C TYR A 72 -2.07 18.72 24.98
N SER A 73 -1.27 17.93 25.71
CA SER A 73 -1.64 17.54 27.07
C SER A 73 -1.82 18.73 28.01
N THR A 74 -0.98 19.77 27.84
CA THR A 74 -1.03 21.00 28.63
C THR A 74 -2.24 21.85 28.24
N GLN A 75 -2.55 21.96 26.94
CA GLN A 75 -3.76 22.62 26.43
C GLN A 75 -5.04 21.97 26.99
N MET A 76 -5.05 20.64 27.10
CA MET A 76 -6.22 19.90 27.60
C MET A 76 -6.37 19.95 29.12
N ASN A 77 -5.26 19.86 29.86
CA ASN A 77 -5.26 19.97 31.32
C ASN A 77 -3.88 20.43 31.85
N PRO A 78 -3.72 21.73 32.15
CA PRO A 78 -2.46 22.27 32.66
C PRO A 78 -1.97 21.62 33.96
N ASN A 79 -2.88 21.04 34.76
CA ASN A 79 -2.55 20.39 36.04
C ASN A 79 -2.04 18.95 35.88
N LYS A 80 -2.10 18.38 34.67
CA LYS A 80 -1.67 17.00 34.39
C LYS A 80 -0.91 16.92 33.05
N PRO A 81 0.23 17.63 32.91
CA PRO A 81 1.03 17.57 31.70
C PRO A 81 1.56 16.15 31.47
N LEU A 82 1.71 15.76 30.20
CA LEU A 82 2.23 14.44 29.81
C LEU A 82 3.71 14.28 30.18
N CYS A 83 4.50 15.35 30.00
CA CYS A 83 5.95 15.39 30.21
C CYS A 83 6.66 14.16 29.61
N VAL A 84 6.35 13.83 28.34
CA VAL A 84 7.06 12.77 27.61
C VAL A 84 8.39 13.31 27.08
N SER A 85 9.47 12.56 27.25
CA SER A 85 10.76 12.87 26.63
C SER A 85 10.88 12.21 25.25
N GLU A 86 11.80 12.68 24.41
CA GLU A 86 12.09 12.05 23.11
C GLU A 86 12.52 10.58 23.27
N ASN A 87 13.28 10.26 24.31
CA ASN A 87 13.65 8.88 24.64
C ASN A 87 12.43 8.01 24.97
N GLU A 88 11.45 8.53 25.71
CA GLU A 88 10.20 7.81 25.96
C GLU A 88 9.35 7.70 24.69
N MET A 89 9.33 8.72 23.84
CA MET A 89 8.63 8.68 22.55
C MET A 89 9.24 7.62 21.61
N ASN A 90 10.57 7.54 21.53
CA ASN A 90 11.30 6.50 20.82
C ASN A 90 10.91 5.10 21.30
N ARG A 91 10.93 4.87 22.63
CA ARG A 91 10.48 3.59 23.21
C ARG A 91 9.01 3.30 22.88
N PHE A 92 8.15 4.31 22.92
CA PHE A 92 6.74 4.16 22.56
C PHE A 92 6.56 3.71 21.11
N ILE A 93 7.27 4.33 20.15
CA ILE A 93 7.26 3.92 18.74
C ILE A 93 7.85 2.52 18.56
N GLY A 94 8.98 2.22 19.21
CA GLY A 94 9.57 0.88 19.19
C GLY A 94 8.60 -0.20 19.69
N ILE A 95 7.85 0.07 20.76
CA ILE A 95 6.80 -0.83 21.24
C ILE A 95 5.70 -0.98 20.18
N LEU A 96 5.25 0.09 19.51
CA LEU A 96 4.24 -0.02 18.44
C LEU A 96 4.71 -0.93 17.31
N LEU A 97 5.95 -0.78 16.86
CA LEU A 97 6.55 -1.63 15.82
C LEU A 97 6.59 -3.10 16.26
N MET A 98 7.07 -3.36 17.48
CA MET A 98 7.10 -4.72 18.06
C MET A 98 5.69 -5.34 18.14
N THR A 99 4.69 -4.56 18.58
CA THR A 99 3.30 -5.04 18.65
C THR A 99 2.66 -5.27 17.28
N GLY A 100 3.26 -4.75 16.20
CA GLY A 100 2.85 -5.06 14.84
C GLY A 100 3.32 -6.45 14.37
N VAL A 101 4.41 -6.96 14.95
CA VAL A 101 4.94 -8.29 14.68
C VAL A 101 4.17 -9.35 15.50
N TYR A 102 3.89 -9.06 16.77
CA TYR A 102 3.15 -9.97 17.64
C TYR A 102 1.64 -9.79 17.50
N SER A 103 0.91 -10.85 17.14
CA SER A 103 -0.53 -10.81 16.94
C SER A 103 -1.32 -11.09 18.23
N PHE A 104 -1.39 -10.14 19.16
CA PHE A 104 -2.31 -10.24 20.32
C PHE A 104 -3.65 -9.52 20.06
N PRO A 105 -4.80 -10.10 20.51
CA PRO A 105 -6.11 -9.48 20.34
C PRO A 105 -6.26 -8.11 21.01
N GLN A 106 -5.52 -7.87 22.09
CA GLN A 106 -5.54 -6.62 22.85
C GLN A 106 -4.14 -6.23 23.28
N GLN A 107 -3.80 -4.95 23.13
CA GLN A 107 -2.47 -4.44 23.50
C GLN A 107 -2.13 -4.65 24.98
N ARG A 108 -3.12 -4.73 25.88
CA ARG A 108 -2.84 -4.95 27.31
C ARG A 108 -2.19 -6.31 27.59
N TYR A 109 -2.32 -7.28 26.68
CA TYR A 109 -1.82 -8.64 26.87
C TYR A 109 -0.29 -8.69 26.88
N PHE A 110 0.39 -7.77 26.19
CA PHE A 110 1.85 -7.65 26.25
C PHE A 110 2.41 -7.45 27.67
N TRP A 111 1.59 -6.94 28.60
CA TRP A 111 1.95 -6.70 30.02
C TRP A 111 1.27 -7.66 31.01
N MET A 112 0.54 -8.68 30.55
CA MET A 112 -0.05 -9.68 31.44
C MET A 112 0.99 -10.74 31.81
N ASN A 113 0.97 -11.24 33.05
CA ASN A 113 1.96 -12.21 33.53
C ASN A 113 2.11 -13.44 32.63
N THR A 114 1.02 -13.93 32.03
CA THR A 114 1.00 -15.15 31.21
C THR A 114 1.48 -14.95 29.76
N THR A 115 1.37 -13.72 29.23
CA THR A 115 1.69 -13.36 27.84
C THR A 115 2.71 -12.23 27.77
N ARG A 116 3.51 -12.11 28.83
CA ARG A 116 4.46 -11.01 29.03
C ARG A 116 5.53 -11.07 27.95
N VAL A 117 5.74 -9.95 27.27
CA VAL A 117 6.86 -9.79 26.33
C VAL A 117 7.90 -8.91 27.00
N GLU A 118 8.99 -9.53 27.46
CA GLU A 118 9.95 -8.86 28.36
C GLU A 118 10.54 -7.59 27.74
N SER A 119 10.88 -7.62 26.45
CA SER A 119 11.40 -6.46 25.72
C SER A 119 10.43 -5.27 25.68
N ILE A 120 9.12 -5.51 25.68
CA ILE A 120 8.09 -4.46 25.76
C ILE A 120 7.92 -3.99 27.21
N THR A 121 7.79 -4.93 28.15
CA THR A 121 7.50 -4.59 29.55
C THR A 121 8.65 -3.90 30.28
N SER A 122 9.89 -4.21 29.89
CA SER A 122 11.10 -3.57 30.41
C SER A 122 11.31 -2.17 29.81
N ALA A 123 10.87 -1.94 28.58
CA ALA A 123 10.99 -0.64 27.92
C ALA A 123 10.03 0.42 28.50
N MET A 124 8.79 0.04 28.80
CA MET A 124 7.77 0.97 29.32
C MET A 124 6.67 0.24 30.09
N SER A 125 6.19 0.85 31.18
CA SER A 125 5.02 0.33 31.89
C SER A 125 3.75 0.47 31.04
N ARG A 126 2.80 -0.46 31.24
CA ARG A 126 1.49 -0.45 30.56
C ARG A 126 0.79 0.90 30.69
N ASP A 127 0.78 1.44 31.91
CA ASP A 127 0.01 2.66 32.20
C ASP A 127 0.66 3.90 31.58
N ARG A 128 2.00 3.95 31.51
CA ARG A 128 2.72 5.00 30.78
C ARG A 128 2.49 4.90 29.28
N PHE A 129 2.54 3.70 28.71
CA PHE A 129 2.23 3.46 27.30
C PHE A 129 0.81 3.94 26.94
N LEU A 130 -0.19 3.58 27.75
CA LEU A 130 -1.58 4.02 27.55
C LEU A 130 -1.74 5.54 27.75
N GLN A 131 -1.00 6.14 28.68
CA GLN A 131 -0.99 7.59 28.89
C GLN A 131 -0.45 8.34 27.67
N ILE A 132 0.69 7.89 27.10
CA ILE A 132 1.26 8.47 25.87
C ILE A 132 0.29 8.26 24.71
N LYS A 133 -0.19 7.03 24.51
CA LYS A 133 -1.13 6.69 23.42
C LYS A 133 -2.37 7.58 23.39
N ARG A 134 -2.91 7.94 24.56
CA ARG A 134 -4.10 8.80 24.66
C ARG A 134 -3.82 10.26 24.30
N ASN A 135 -2.58 10.71 24.44
CA ASN A 135 -2.17 12.10 24.24
C ASN A 135 -1.28 12.32 23.01
N ILE A 136 -1.04 11.27 22.21
CA ILE A 136 -0.21 11.38 21.00
C ILE A 136 -0.82 12.42 20.06
N HIS A 137 0.01 13.39 19.68
CA HIS A 137 -0.41 14.52 18.86
C HIS A 137 0.78 15.01 18.02
N VAL A 138 0.50 15.51 16.81
CA VAL A 138 1.55 15.91 15.85
C VAL A 138 1.28 17.27 15.19
N PHE A 139 0.39 18.07 15.78
CA PHE A 139 -0.03 19.37 15.25
C PHE A 139 -0.33 20.37 16.37
N ASP A 140 0.07 21.62 16.25
CA ASP A 140 -0.31 22.64 17.23
C ASP A 140 -1.75 23.13 17.00
N ASN A 141 -2.66 22.82 17.92
CA ASN A 141 -4.07 23.19 17.77
C ASN A 141 -4.32 24.70 17.71
N THR A 142 -3.38 25.55 18.16
CA THR A 142 -3.54 27.02 18.02
C THR A 142 -3.46 27.47 16.57
N ASN A 143 -2.85 26.66 15.70
CA ASN A 143 -2.69 26.93 14.27
C ASN A 143 -3.83 26.34 13.42
N GLN A 144 -4.88 25.82 14.05
CA GLN A 144 -6.01 25.25 13.33
C GLN A 144 -6.76 26.35 12.57
N LEU A 145 -6.84 26.19 11.25
CA LEU A 145 -7.66 27.03 10.38
C LEU A 145 -9.16 26.74 10.54
N ASP A 146 -9.99 27.73 10.23
CA ASP A 146 -11.44 27.54 10.15
C ASP A 146 -11.79 26.54 9.05
N SER A 147 -12.87 25.78 9.24
CA SER A 147 -13.25 24.75 8.26
C SER A 147 -13.72 25.30 6.91
N ASN A 148 -14.08 26.58 6.84
CA ASN A 148 -14.41 27.30 5.62
C ASN A 148 -13.20 27.98 4.96
N ASP A 149 -12.03 27.97 5.61
CA ASP A 149 -10.82 28.53 5.00
C ASP A 149 -10.47 27.75 3.72
N PRO A 150 -10.18 28.43 2.60
CA PRO A 150 -9.82 27.75 1.35
C PRO A 150 -8.55 26.88 1.49
N ASN A 151 -7.68 27.19 2.45
CA ASN A 151 -6.47 26.43 2.75
C ASN A 151 -6.68 25.34 3.82
N PHE A 152 -7.91 25.13 4.30
CA PHE A 152 -8.20 24.08 5.27
C PHE A 152 -8.04 22.68 4.68
N ASP A 153 -7.03 21.97 5.16
CA ASP A 153 -6.85 20.54 4.92
C ASP A 153 -7.55 19.72 6.02
N ARG A 154 -8.39 18.75 5.63
CA ARG A 154 -9.08 17.86 6.59
C ARG A 154 -8.11 16.95 7.36
N ALA A 155 -6.91 16.70 6.83
CA ALA A 155 -5.86 15.90 7.43
C ALA A 155 -4.88 16.72 8.28
N TYR A 156 -5.11 18.02 8.50
CA TYR A 156 -4.17 18.92 9.20
C TYR A 156 -3.58 18.36 10.49
N LYS A 157 -4.38 17.61 11.27
CA LYS A 157 -3.94 16.98 12.53
C LYS A 157 -2.80 15.98 12.39
N VAL A 158 -2.65 15.37 11.22
CA VAL A 158 -1.62 14.36 10.92
C VAL A 158 -0.69 14.80 9.80
N LEU A 159 -1.00 15.91 9.13
CA LEU A 159 -0.29 16.40 7.96
C LEU A 159 1.20 16.65 8.22
N PRO A 160 1.63 17.23 9.37
CA PRO A 160 3.07 17.41 9.63
C PRO A 160 3.86 16.10 9.60
N LEU A 161 3.34 15.05 10.24
CA LEU A 161 4.00 13.74 10.22
C LEU A 161 3.91 13.09 8.83
N LEU A 162 2.78 13.22 8.13
CA LEU A 162 2.66 12.70 6.76
C LEU A 162 3.66 13.35 5.81
N ASN A 163 3.94 14.65 5.97
CA ASN A 163 4.90 15.36 5.14
C ASN A 163 6.32 14.84 5.37
N ILE A 164 6.74 14.68 6.64
CA ILE A 164 8.06 14.09 6.97
C ILE A 164 8.20 12.71 6.32
N VAL A 165 7.21 11.83 6.50
CA VAL A 165 7.24 10.47 5.91
C VAL A 165 7.30 10.53 4.38
N LYS A 166 6.50 11.40 3.75
CA LYS A 166 6.46 11.56 2.28
C LYS A 166 7.78 12.07 1.74
N GLU A 167 8.37 13.08 2.37
CA GLU A 167 9.66 13.64 1.98
C GLU A 167 10.78 12.61 2.08
N ASN A 168 10.79 11.79 3.13
CA ASN A 168 11.79 10.73 3.31
C ASN A 168 11.59 9.60 2.32
N SER A 169 10.34 9.19 2.04
CA SER A 169 10.04 8.22 0.97
C SER A 169 10.53 8.71 -0.40
N ARG A 170 10.38 10.00 -0.70
CA ARG A 170 10.78 10.59 -1.98
C ARG A 170 12.29 10.59 -2.22
N LYS A 171 13.09 10.62 -1.15
CA LYS A 171 14.57 10.58 -1.18
C LYS A 171 15.11 9.20 -1.56
N ILE A 172 14.35 8.13 -1.35
CA ILE A 172 14.79 6.78 -1.66
C ILE A 172 14.99 6.64 -3.19
N PRO A 173 16.14 6.12 -3.66
CA PRO A 173 16.35 5.80 -5.06
C PRO A 173 15.28 4.85 -5.59
N LYS A 174 14.70 5.23 -6.72
CA LYS A 174 13.56 4.52 -7.31
C LYS A 174 14.03 3.33 -8.14
N GLU A 175 13.35 2.20 -7.99
CA GLU A 175 13.51 1.06 -8.89
C GLU A 175 13.07 1.39 -10.32
N GLU A 176 13.70 0.75 -11.31
CA GLU A 176 13.31 0.87 -12.73
C GLU A 176 11.82 0.56 -12.96
N LYS A 177 11.26 -0.41 -12.21
CA LYS A 177 9.86 -0.83 -12.32
C LYS A 177 9.07 -0.33 -11.12
N LEU A 178 8.06 0.48 -11.40
CA LEU A 178 7.22 1.15 -10.43
C LEU A 178 5.77 0.71 -10.58
N SER A 179 4.99 0.77 -9.51
CA SER A 179 3.56 0.48 -9.50
C SER A 179 2.79 1.61 -8.85
N ALA A 180 1.65 2.00 -9.45
CA ALA A 180 0.70 2.93 -8.85
C ALA A 180 -0.62 2.20 -8.54
N ASP A 181 -1.01 2.20 -7.26
CA ASP A 181 -2.23 1.54 -6.76
C ASP A 181 -2.78 2.27 -5.51
N GLU A 182 -3.93 1.81 -5.01
CA GLU A 182 -4.57 2.28 -3.79
C GLU A 182 -4.42 1.32 -2.63
N GLN A 183 -4.03 1.88 -1.49
CA GLN A 183 -4.03 1.20 -0.20
C GLN A 183 -5.11 1.76 0.72
N ILE A 184 -5.67 0.87 1.55
CA ILE A 184 -6.58 1.24 2.64
C ILE A 184 -5.86 1.03 3.97
N ILE A 185 -5.78 2.09 4.77
CA ILE A 185 -5.46 2.02 6.19
C ILE A 185 -6.75 1.74 6.95
N LEU A 186 -6.86 0.54 7.52
CA LEU A 186 -8.07 0.10 8.22
C LEU A 186 -8.49 1.08 9.31
N PHE A 187 -9.71 1.58 9.21
CA PHE A 187 -10.30 2.42 10.26
C PHE A 187 -11.82 2.27 10.29
N LYS A 188 -12.35 1.84 11.43
CA LYS A 188 -13.80 1.62 11.62
C LYS A 188 -14.50 2.76 12.38
N GLY A 189 -13.75 3.72 12.93
CA GLY A 189 -14.29 4.84 13.69
C GLY A 189 -15.06 5.87 12.85
N ARG A 190 -15.52 6.93 13.49
CA ARG A 190 -16.16 8.07 12.82
C ARG A 190 -15.08 9.01 12.28
N SER A 191 -15.07 9.20 10.97
CA SER A 191 -14.22 10.19 10.30
C SER A 191 -14.83 10.53 8.95
N ILE A 192 -14.81 11.81 8.59
CA ILE A 192 -15.29 12.31 7.29
C ILE A 192 -14.39 11.88 6.13
N MET A 193 -13.10 11.59 6.39
CA MET A 193 -12.14 11.15 5.39
C MET A 193 -12.24 9.64 5.09
N LYS A 194 -12.98 8.89 5.90
CA LYS A 194 -13.13 7.43 5.77
C LYS A 194 -13.83 7.07 4.46
N GLN A 195 -13.22 6.18 3.70
CA GLN A 195 -13.73 5.66 2.43
C GLN A 195 -14.28 4.24 2.57
N HIS A 196 -15.24 3.91 1.70
CA HIS A 196 -15.76 2.55 1.54
C HIS A 196 -15.26 1.96 0.22
N MET A 197 -14.54 0.84 0.27
CA MET A 197 -14.02 0.12 -0.90
C MET A 197 -14.52 -1.33 -0.88
N PRO A 198 -15.69 -1.62 -1.50
CA PRO A 198 -16.37 -2.90 -1.34
C PRO A 198 -15.58 -4.10 -1.89
N LYS A 199 -14.67 -3.87 -2.85
CA LYS A 199 -13.87 -4.90 -3.51
C LYS A 199 -12.58 -5.28 -2.75
N LYS A 200 -12.20 -4.57 -1.69
CA LYS A 200 -11.02 -4.94 -0.86
C LYS A 200 -11.50 -5.74 0.37
N PRO A 201 -10.67 -6.64 0.92
CA PRO A 201 -11.00 -7.38 2.16
C PRO A 201 -11.31 -6.43 3.32
N LEU A 202 -10.53 -5.36 3.43
CA LEU A 202 -10.70 -4.27 4.39
C LEU A 202 -11.51 -3.15 3.74
N ARG A 203 -12.83 -3.20 3.91
CA ARG A 203 -13.76 -2.32 3.18
C ARG A 203 -13.83 -0.87 3.67
N TRP A 204 -13.38 -0.59 4.89
CA TRP A 204 -13.52 0.73 5.53
C TRP A 204 -12.19 1.23 6.05
N GLY A 205 -11.81 2.44 5.68
CA GLY A 205 -10.57 3.04 6.17
C GLY A 205 -10.19 4.34 5.49
N TYR A 206 -8.98 4.81 5.77
CA TYR A 206 -8.38 5.93 5.04
C TYR A 206 -7.80 5.41 3.73
N LYS A 207 -8.03 6.13 2.65
CA LYS A 207 -7.53 5.78 1.32
C LYS A 207 -6.22 6.53 1.07
N MET A 208 -5.23 5.82 0.54
CA MET A 208 -3.98 6.40 0.05
C MET A 208 -3.73 5.92 -1.38
N PHE A 209 -3.26 6.84 -2.21
CA PHE A 209 -2.67 6.50 -3.50
C PHE A 209 -1.17 6.36 -3.30
N ILE A 210 -0.54 5.30 -3.83
CA ILE A 210 0.85 4.96 -3.54
C ILE A 210 1.60 4.71 -4.84
N LEU A 211 2.82 5.25 -4.91
CA LEU A 211 3.87 4.84 -5.84
C LEU A 211 4.82 3.90 -5.11
N ALA A 212 4.98 2.68 -5.60
CA ALA A 212 5.86 1.68 -4.99
C ALA A 212 6.79 1.00 -5.99
N GLY A 213 7.93 0.49 -5.49
CA GLY A 213 8.80 -0.41 -6.25
C GLY A 213 8.10 -1.72 -6.55
N ASN A 214 8.16 -2.18 -7.79
CA ASN A 214 7.50 -3.42 -8.19
C ASN A 214 8.19 -4.66 -7.60
N GLY A 215 9.50 -4.61 -7.38
CA GLY A 215 10.26 -5.70 -6.78
C GLY A 215 10.25 -5.69 -5.27
N SER A 216 10.59 -4.55 -4.65
CA SER A 216 10.71 -4.45 -3.19
C SER A 216 9.39 -4.21 -2.45
N GLY A 217 8.39 -3.63 -3.12
CA GLY A 217 7.18 -3.12 -2.47
C GLY A 217 7.41 -1.85 -1.65
N LEU A 218 8.60 -1.23 -1.70
CA LEU A 218 8.89 0.01 -0.99
C LEU A 218 8.05 1.17 -1.52
N CYS A 219 7.52 1.98 -0.60
CA CYS A 219 6.76 3.19 -0.92
C CYS A 219 7.72 4.34 -1.23
N TYR A 220 7.63 4.90 -2.45
CA TYR A 220 8.44 6.03 -2.90
C TYR A 220 7.69 7.35 -2.85
N ASP A 221 6.37 7.31 -2.96
CA ASP A 221 5.51 8.49 -2.83
C ASP A 221 4.09 8.06 -2.49
N PHE A 222 3.31 8.97 -1.90
CA PHE A 222 1.90 8.74 -1.66
C PHE A 222 1.08 10.04 -1.62
N ILE A 223 -0.22 9.89 -1.85
CA ILE A 223 -1.22 10.96 -1.67
C ILE A 223 -2.26 10.47 -0.68
N PHE A 224 -2.38 11.16 0.45
CA PHE A 224 -3.38 10.86 1.46
C PHE A 224 -4.74 11.44 1.04
N TYR A 225 -5.73 10.58 0.79
CA TYR A 225 -7.00 11.04 0.25
C TYR A 225 -7.94 11.52 1.36
N THR A 226 -8.30 12.80 1.31
CA THR A 226 -9.14 13.47 2.32
C THR A 226 -10.62 13.60 1.91
N GLY A 227 -11.02 12.98 0.78
CA GLY A 227 -12.39 13.06 0.28
C GLY A 227 -12.74 14.41 -0.37
N LYS A 228 -11.74 15.21 -0.76
CA LYS A 228 -11.89 16.38 -1.63
C LYS A 228 -11.31 16.03 -3.00
N GLU A 229 -12.01 16.43 -4.06
CA GLU A 229 -11.49 16.35 -5.43
C GLU A 229 -10.82 17.68 -5.77
N GLY A 230 -9.54 17.62 -6.14
CA GLY A 230 -8.81 18.79 -6.62
C GLY A 230 -9.23 19.16 -8.05
N LYS A 231 -8.93 20.40 -8.47
CA LYS A 231 -8.99 20.76 -9.90
C LYS A 231 -7.97 19.89 -10.65
N SER A 232 -8.39 19.27 -11.75
CA SER A 232 -7.50 18.44 -12.57
C SER A 232 -7.51 18.92 -14.01
N VAL A 233 -6.33 19.04 -14.61
CA VAL A 233 -6.18 19.45 -16.02
C VAL A 233 -6.44 18.24 -16.93
N HIS A 234 -6.00 17.04 -16.52
CA HIS A 234 -6.05 15.82 -17.31
C HIS A 234 -7.13 14.83 -16.87
N GLY A 235 -8.01 15.24 -15.96
CA GLY A 235 -8.92 14.37 -15.24
C GLY A 235 -8.26 13.75 -13.99
N LEU A 236 -9.08 13.46 -12.98
CA LEU A 236 -8.62 13.10 -11.63
C LEU A 236 -7.66 11.91 -11.61
N CYS A 237 -8.00 10.82 -12.32
CA CYS A 237 -7.19 9.59 -12.29
C CYS A 237 -5.80 9.82 -12.91
N THR A 238 -5.73 10.57 -14.02
CA THR A 238 -4.45 10.88 -14.66
C THR A 238 -3.63 11.81 -13.80
N GLN A 239 -4.24 12.85 -13.22
CA GLN A 239 -3.53 13.80 -12.37
C GLN A 239 -2.89 13.12 -11.16
N ILE A 240 -3.63 12.25 -10.46
CA ILE A 240 -3.11 11.49 -9.30
C ILE A 240 -1.81 10.75 -9.65
N VAL A 241 -1.77 10.07 -10.80
CA VAL A 241 -0.59 9.29 -11.20
C VAL A 241 0.57 10.21 -11.59
N LEU A 242 0.29 11.33 -12.26
CA LEU A 242 1.32 12.32 -12.60
C LEU A 242 1.92 12.95 -11.33
N ASP A 243 1.08 13.29 -10.35
CA ASP A 243 1.50 13.84 -9.06
C ASP A 243 2.37 12.83 -8.28
N LEU A 244 1.99 11.56 -8.28
CA LEU A 244 2.81 10.48 -7.70
C LEU A 244 4.15 10.32 -8.41
N CYS A 245 4.19 10.54 -9.73
CA CYS A 245 5.39 10.38 -10.55
C CYS A 245 6.25 11.65 -10.61
N GLU A 246 5.95 12.69 -9.85
CA GLU A 246 6.66 13.98 -9.85
C GLU A 246 8.17 13.79 -9.63
N THR A 247 8.54 12.96 -8.65
CA THR A 247 9.93 12.72 -8.24
C THR A 247 10.60 11.52 -8.94
N VAL A 248 9.94 10.93 -9.94
CA VAL A 248 10.52 9.83 -10.72
C VAL A 248 11.56 10.39 -11.70
N PRO A 249 12.83 9.92 -11.67
CA PRO A 249 13.85 10.39 -12.59
C PRO A 249 13.47 10.16 -14.05
N ARG A 250 13.72 11.18 -14.87
CA ARG A 250 13.41 11.21 -16.29
C ARG A 250 14.55 10.57 -17.10
N SER A 251 14.23 10.12 -18.30
CA SER A 251 15.19 9.68 -19.33
C SER A 251 16.11 8.50 -18.93
N ILE A 252 15.75 7.72 -17.90
CA ILE A 252 16.49 6.52 -17.47
C ILE A 252 15.67 5.23 -17.54
N ASN A 253 14.66 5.19 -18.42
CA ASN A 253 13.85 4.01 -18.74
C ASN A 253 12.99 3.45 -17.59
N HIS A 254 12.48 4.31 -16.71
CA HIS A 254 11.47 3.91 -15.72
C HIS A 254 10.20 3.38 -16.40
N LYS A 255 9.59 2.39 -15.75
CA LYS A 255 8.39 1.68 -16.22
C LYS A 255 7.34 1.68 -15.13
N LEU A 256 6.22 2.34 -15.37
CA LEU A 256 5.10 2.41 -14.46
C LEU A 256 4.04 1.37 -14.84
N PHE A 257 3.62 0.58 -13.86
CA PHE A 257 2.51 -0.36 -13.96
C PHE A 257 1.30 0.20 -13.21
N CYS A 258 0.14 0.20 -13.88
CA CYS A 258 -1.10 0.72 -13.28
C CYS A 258 -2.28 -0.22 -13.51
N ASP A 259 -3.24 -0.17 -12.60
CA ASP A 259 -4.50 -0.88 -12.75
C ASP A 259 -5.45 -0.21 -13.77
N ASN A 260 -6.63 -0.79 -13.95
CA ASN A 260 -7.66 -0.25 -14.86
C ASN A 260 -8.38 0.98 -14.35
N PHE A 261 -8.26 1.34 -13.07
CA PHE A 261 -8.79 2.59 -12.55
C PHE A 261 -8.02 3.77 -13.15
N TYR A 262 -6.69 3.70 -13.21
CA TYR A 262 -5.85 4.78 -13.76
C TYR A 262 -5.69 4.77 -15.27
N THR A 263 -5.61 3.59 -15.88
CA THR A 263 -5.12 3.48 -17.26
C THR A 263 -6.06 4.15 -18.27
N THR A 264 -5.56 5.19 -18.94
CA THR A 264 -6.23 5.93 -20.01
C THR A 264 -5.21 6.26 -21.11
N ILE A 265 -5.67 6.52 -22.34
CA ILE A 265 -4.80 6.99 -23.43
C ILE A 265 -4.07 8.28 -23.01
N ARG A 266 -4.76 9.21 -22.37
CA ARG A 266 -4.15 10.46 -21.89
C ARG A 266 -3.02 10.21 -20.90
N LEU A 267 -3.20 9.31 -19.94
CA LEU A 267 -2.13 8.97 -18.99
C LEU A 267 -0.88 8.41 -19.70
N GLN A 268 -1.07 7.56 -20.70
CA GLN A 268 0.03 6.99 -21.49
C GLN A 268 0.83 8.08 -22.22
N VAL A 269 0.13 9.02 -22.87
CA VAL A 269 0.76 10.17 -23.55
C VAL A 269 1.57 11.02 -22.56
N GLU A 270 0.98 11.41 -21.44
CA GLU A 270 1.62 12.34 -20.51
C GLU A 270 2.81 11.71 -19.78
N LEU A 271 2.74 10.43 -19.40
CA LEU A 271 3.88 9.74 -18.84
C LEU A 271 5.01 9.59 -19.85
N HIS A 272 4.69 9.31 -21.12
CA HIS A 272 5.71 9.20 -22.16
C HIS A 272 6.42 10.53 -22.43
N LYS A 273 5.69 11.66 -22.43
CA LYS A 273 6.28 13.01 -22.50
C LYS A 273 7.20 13.34 -21.32
N LEU A 274 7.03 12.61 -20.21
CA LEU A 274 7.89 12.68 -19.03
C LEU A 274 8.96 11.57 -19.03
N ASP A 275 9.24 10.94 -20.17
CA ASP A 275 10.19 9.83 -20.32
C ASP A 275 9.93 8.64 -19.36
N ILE A 276 8.67 8.41 -19.01
CA ILE A 276 8.21 7.25 -18.25
C ILE A 276 7.39 6.36 -19.18
N TYR A 277 7.84 5.13 -19.34
CA TYR A 277 7.03 4.13 -20.02
C TYR A 277 5.93 3.63 -19.10
N ALA A 278 4.75 3.39 -19.63
CA ALA A 278 3.61 2.95 -18.84
C ALA A 278 2.99 1.70 -19.46
N VAL A 279 2.49 0.81 -18.60
CA VAL A 279 1.76 -0.39 -18.99
C VAL A 279 0.62 -0.56 -17.99
N GLY A 280 -0.59 -0.80 -18.49
CA GLY A 280 -1.74 -0.95 -17.60
C GLY A 280 -2.90 -1.71 -18.23
N THR A 281 -3.69 -2.37 -17.39
CA THR A 281 -4.97 -2.94 -17.84
C THR A 281 -5.93 -1.79 -18.12
N VAL A 282 -6.73 -1.88 -19.18
CA VAL A 282 -7.64 -0.80 -19.58
C VAL A 282 -9.06 -1.32 -19.73
N ARG A 283 -10.04 -0.50 -19.35
CA ARG A 283 -11.45 -0.83 -19.56
C ARG A 283 -11.82 -0.64 -21.04
N PRO A 284 -12.57 -1.56 -21.68
CA PRO A 284 -12.92 -1.45 -23.09
C PRO A 284 -13.61 -0.14 -23.47
N ASN A 285 -14.44 0.42 -22.58
CA ASN A 285 -15.13 1.68 -22.81
C ASN A 285 -14.21 2.91 -22.85
N ARG A 286 -12.93 2.77 -22.48
CA ARG A 286 -11.90 3.82 -22.62
C ARG A 286 -11.15 3.73 -23.95
N LEU A 287 -11.51 2.77 -24.82
CA LEU A 287 -10.94 2.56 -26.15
C LEU A 287 -12.05 2.59 -27.22
N PRO A 288 -12.79 3.70 -27.35
CA PRO A 288 -13.91 3.78 -28.28
C PRO A 288 -13.42 3.59 -29.74
N GLY A 289 -14.16 2.79 -30.51
CA GLY A 289 -13.88 2.57 -31.94
C GLY A 289 -12.72 1.62 -32.25
N LEU A 290 -12.04 1.08 -31.24
CA LEU A 290 -10.92 0.16 -31.46
C LEU A 290 -11.42 -1.23 -31.90
N ILE A 291 -11.11 -1.60 -33.15
CA ILE A 291 -11.48 -2.91 -33.73
C ILE A 291 -10.33 -3.92 -33.51
N MET A 292 -10.58 -4.91 -32.67
CA MET A 292 -9.71 -6.05 -32.40
C MET A 292 -10.50 -7.37 -32.51
N LYS A 293 -9.79 -8.50 -32.60
CA LYS A 293 -10.39 -9.84 -32.56
C LYS A 293 -11.41 -9.96 -31.42
N ASN A 294 -12.53 -10.62 -31.69
CA ASN A 294 -13.54 -10.88 -30.66
C ASN A 294 -13.08 -12.01 -29.72
N GLU A 295 -13.80 -12.19 -28.61
CA GLU A 295 -13.47 -13.21 -27.61
C GLU A 295 -13.55 -14.64 -28.15
N LYS A 296 -14.49 -14.92 -29.07
CA LYS A 296 -14.65 -16.26 -29.65
C LYS A 296 -13.46 -16.65 -30.51
N ASP A 297 -12.93 -15.71 -31.29
CA ASP A 297 -11.76 -15.95 -32.14
C ASP A 297 -10.51 -16.19 -31.27
N LEU A 298 -10.27 -15.34 -30.27
CA LEU A 298 -9.13 -15.49 -29.37
C LEU A 298 -9.23 -16.76 -28.51
N SER A 299 -10.44 -17.11 -28.05
CA SER A 299 -10.66 -18.36 -27.30
C SER A 299 -10.38 -19.60 -28.14
N ARG A 300 -10.64 -19.57 -29.46
CA ARG A 300 -10.31 -20.68 -30.38
C ARG A 300 -8.81 -20.83 -30.57
N GLU A 301 -8.08 -19.73 -30.58
CA GLU A 301 -6.60 -19.72 -30.65
C GLU A 301 -5.95 -20.18 -29.35
N GLY A 302 -6.71 -20.23 -28.25
CA GLY A 302 -6.29 -20.77 -26.96
C GLY A 302 -5.65 -19.73 -26.04
N ARG A 303 -5.40 -20.15 -24.79
CA ARG A 303 -4.83 -19.27 -23.76
C ARG A 303 -3.46 -18.74 -24.18
N GLY A 304 -3.28 -17.43 -24.07
CA GLY A 304 -2.09 -16.72 -24.56
C GLY A 304 -2.26 -16.16 -25.98
N ALA A 305 -3.41 -16.38 -26.64
CA ALA A 305 -3.74 -15.71 -27.89
C ALA A 305 -3.85 -14.20 -27.69
N MET A 306 -3.39 -13.45 -28.69
CA MET A 306 -3.29 -12.00 -28.63
C MET A 306 -3.70 -11.34 -29.94
N ASP A 307 -4.24 -10.13 -29.82
CA ASP A 307 -4.37 -9.17 -30.90
C ASP A 307 -3.84 -7.82 -30.41
N HIS A 308 -3.27 -7.01 -31.30
CA HIS A 308 -2.83 -5.67 -30.93
C HIS A 308 -3.02 -4.66 -32.05
N ARG A 309 -3.14 -3.40 -31.65
CA ARG A 309 -3.09 -2.24 -32.53
C ARG A 309 -2.06 -1.26 -32.00
N VAL A 310 -1.39 -0.56 -32.90
CA VAL A 310 -0.54 0.57 -32.57
C VAL A 310 -1.19 1.80 -33.18
N ALA A 311 -1.25 2.88 -32.41
CA ALA A 311 -1.70 4.18 -32.87
C ALA A 311 -0.74 5.25 -32.36
N GLU A 312 -0.62 6.34 -33.10
CA GLU A 312 0.06 7.54 -32.64
C GLU A 312 -0.97 8.53 -32.11
N VAL A 313 -0.74 9.04 -30.90
CA VAL A 313 -1.59 10.04 -30.25
C VAL A 313 -0.67 11.11 -29.66
N ASP A 314 -0.87 12.37 -30.05
CA ASP A 314 -0.02 13.49 -29.63
C ASP A 314 1.49 13.23 -29.83
N GLY A 315 1.87 12.57 -30.93
CA GLY A 315 3.26 12.20 -31.22
C GLY A 315 3.80 11.01 -30.42
N VAL A 316 2.97 10.34 -29.62
CA VAL A 316 3.33 9.17 -28.82
C VAL A 316 2.76 7.90 -29.43
N GLN A 317 3.61 6.91 -29.70
CA GLN A 317 3.15 5.59 -30.08
C GLN A 317 2.59 4.84 -28.86
N ILE A 318 1.34 4.43 -28.98
CA ILE A 318 0.63 3.67 -27.95
C ILE A 318 0.18 2.35 -28.56
N CYS A 319 0.46 1.26 -27.85
CA CYS A 319 -0.03 -0.05 -28.20
C CYS A 319 -1.22 -0.44 -27.32
N ALA A 320 -2.32 -0.82 -27.96
CA ALA A 320 -3.42 -1.52 -27.33
C ALA A 320 -3.29 -3.01 -27.59
N VAL A 321 -3.28 -3.81 -26.52
CA VAL A 321 -3.15 -5.28 -26.59
C VAL A 321 -4.39 -5.92 -25.99
N LYS A 322 -4.95 -6.91 -26.69
CA LYS A 322 -6.01 -7.78 -26.22
C LYS A 322 -5.47 -9.19 -26.07
N LEU A 323 -5.42 -9.66 -24.83
CA LEU A 323 -4.90 -10.98 -24.45
C LEU A 323 -6.06 -11.87 -24.00
N TYR A 324 -6.07 -13.12 -24.43
CA TYR A 324 -6.96 -14.14 -23.89
C TYR A 324 -6.22 -14.98 -22.85
N ASP A 325 -6.65 -14.85 -21.59
CA ASP A 325 -6.19 -15.69 -20.48
C ASP A 325 -7.30 -16.67 -20.08
N ASN A 326 -7.78 -16.64 -18.83
CA ASN A 326 -9.06 -17.26 -18.48
C ASN A 326 -10.26 -16.44 -19.02
N ASN A 327 -10.05 -15.14 -19.18
CA ASN A 327 -10.98 -14.17 -19.76
C ASN A 327 -10.17 -13.19 -20.62
N ILE A 328 -10.87 -12.33 -21.38
CA ILE A 328 -10.23 -11.24 -22.11
C ILE A 328 -9.65 -10.20 -21.15
N VAL A 329 -8.40 -9.83 -21.38
CA VAL A 329 -7.70 -8.71 -20.75
C VAL A 329 -7.32 -7.72 -21.84
N ASN A 330 -7.71 -6.45 -21.67
CA ASN A 330 -7.28 -5.38 -22.55
C ASN A 330 -6.24 -4.55 -21.80
N CYS A 331 -5.20 -4.12 -22.50
CA CYS A 331 -4.14 -3.33 -21.93
C CYS A 331 -3.71 -2.20 -22.87
N LEU A 332 -3.15 -1.15 -22.28
CA LEU A 332 -2.42 -0.08 -22.97
C LEU A 332 -0.95 -0.09 -22.54
N SER A 333 -0.07 0.25 -23.47
CA SER A 333 1.37 0.23 -23.27
C SER A 333 2.07 1.26 -24.16
N THR A 334 3.00 2.03 -23.62
CA THR A 334 3.98 2.82 -24.39
C THR A 334 5.34 2.13 -24.50
N LEU A 335 5.50 0.96 -23.89
CA LEU A 335 6.76 0.23 -23.86
C LEU A 335 6.86 -0.83 -24.96
N HIS A 336 5.96 -1.81 -24.91
CA HIS A 336 5.96 -2.96 -25.80
C HIS A 336 4.54 -3.44 -26.13
N ALA A 337 4.39 -3.98 -27.33
CA ALA A 337 3.18 -4.62 -27.83
C ALA A 337 3.06 -6.09 -27.35
N CYS A 338 2.78 -7.03 -28.25
CA CYS A 338 2.71 -8.47 -27.94
C CYS A 338 4.06 -9.15 -27.72
N HIS A 339 5.18 -8.46 -27.97
CA HIS A 339 6.52 -9.03 -27.91
C HIS A 339 7.45 -8.17 -27.03
N PRO A 340 8.43 -8.77 -26.34
CA PRO A 340 8.71 -10.21 -26.25
C PRO A 340 7.65 -10.99 -25.47
N VAL A 341 7.43 -12.24 -25.89
CA VAL A 341 6.64 -13.23 -25.17
C VAL A 341 7.51 -13.98 -24.18
N ASP A 342 6.89 -14.42 -23.11
CA ASP A 342 7.45 -15.23 -22.04
C ASP A 342 6.54 -16.46 -21.83
N PHE A 343 7.03 -17.44 -21.10
CA PHE A 343 6.34 -18.69 -20.85
C PHE A 343 6.05 -18.84 -19.35
N VAL A 344 4.84 -19.32 -19.03
CA VAL A 344 4.42 -19.53 -17.64
C VAL A 344 3.87 -20.93 -17.48
N GLN A 345 4.42 -21.64 -16.51
CA GLN A 345 3.94 -22.94 -16.07
C GLN A 345 2.66 -22.75 -15.25
N ARG A 346 1.60 -23.47 -15.62
CA ARG A 346 0.26 -23.33 -15.02
C ARG A 346 -0.42 -24.67 -14.83
N TRP A 347 -1.19 -24.78 -13.76
CA TRP A 347 -2.04 -25.94 -13.51
C TRP A 347 -3.34 -25.87 -14.33
N SER A 348 -3.69 -26.97 -15.01
CA SER A 348 -4.99 -27.16 -15.65
C SER A 348 -5.90 -27.99 -14.74
N ASN A 349 -6.97 -27.39 -14.22
CA ASN A 349 -7.98 -28.14 -13.45
C ASN A 349 -8.71 -29.18 -14.30
N LYS A 350 -8.90 -28.91 -15.60
CA LYS A 350 -9.58 -29.80 -16.54
C LYS A 350 -8.74 -31.03 -16.86
N GLU A 351 -7.45 -30.83 -17.09
CA GLU A 351 -6.54 -31.90 -17.51
C GLU A 351 -5.74 -32.51 -16.35
N LYS A 352 -5.92 -31.96 -15.13
CA LYS A 352 -5.21 -32.37 -13.90
C LYS A 352 -3.69 -32.48 -14.10
N LYS A 353 -3.13 -31.56 -14.89
CA LYS A 353 -1.70 -31.51 -15.18
C LYS A 353 -1.22 -30.08 -15.38
N THR A 354 0.07 -29.91 -15.28
CA THR A 354 0.73 -28.63 -15.53
C THR A 354 1.05 -28.49 -17.01
N TYR A 355 0.81 -27.31 -17.59
CA TYR A 355 1.13 -26.98 -18.97
C TYR A 355 1.82 -25.61 -19.04
N ILE A 356 2.49 -25.35 -20.17
CA ILE A 356 3.16 -24.07 -20.44
C ILE A 356 2.24 -23.22 -21.32
N SER A 357 1.99 -22.00 -20.90
CA SER A 357 1.21 -21.00 -21.65
C SER A 357 2.06 -19.80 -22.01
N LYS A 358 1.78 -19.19 -23.17
CA LYS A 358 2.39 -17.92 -23.58
C LYS A 358 1.80 -16.77 -22.76
N LYS A 359 2.64 -15.87 -22.27
CA LYS A 359 2.24 -14.60 -21.64
C LYS A 359 3.21 -13.51 -22.07
N THR A 360 2.76 -12.29 -22.23
CA THR A 360 3.65 -11.16 -22.55
C THR A 360 4.52 -10.80 -21.34
N LYS A 361 5.83 -10.54 -21.56
CA LYS A 361 6.82 -10.32 -20.49
C LYS A 361 6.41 -9.22 -19.51
N TYR A 362 5.81 -8.14 -20.03
CA TYR A 362 5.49 -6.92 -19.27
C TYR A 362 4.08 -6.87 -18.69
N TYR A 363 3.26 -7.89 -18.95
CA TYR A 363 1.92 -8.01 -18.37
C TYR A 363 1.89 -9.10 -17.29
N LYS A 364 3.07 -9.61 -16.88
CA LYS A 364 3.24 -10.44 -15.68
C LYS A 364 3.09 -9.63 -14.39
N SER A 365 3.49 -8.37 -14.42
CA SER A 365 3.46 -7.40 -13.31
C SER A 365 2.12 -6.65 -13.19
N LEU A 366 1.18 -6.91 -14.10
CA LEU A 366 -0.23 -6.52 -14.04
C LEU A 366 -1.08 -7.71 -13.59
#